data_AF-A0A1J3H0M6-F1
#
_entry.id   AF-A0A1J3H0M6-F1
#
_cell.length_a   1.000
_cell.length_b   1.000
_cell.length_c   1.000
_cell.angle_alpha   90.00
_cell.angle_beta   90.00
_cell.angle_gamma   90.00
#
_symmetry.space_group_name_H-M   'P 1'
#
loop_
_entity.id
_entity.type
_entity.pdbx_description
1 polymer ?
#
loop_
_entity_poly.entity_id
_entity_poly.type
_entity_poly.pdbx_seq_one_letter_code
_entity_poly.pdbx_strand_id
1 'polypeptide(L)'
;MDFSKLTYCSSWKQLDLDDSTMVKEPETNREFIATLANLALTKHNAEYQTSLELGKILRANFYLAAGPVFHISFEVNDPSDDNQTIPYRAVVRYLPGDIEVASCFPRPTS
;
A
#
# COMPACT_ATOMS: atom_id res chain seq x y z
N MET A 1 29.66 -1.03 -5.51
CA MET A 1 28.58 -1.99 -5.84
C MET A 1 27.88 -1.46 -7.07
N ASP A 2 27.96 -2.18 -8.19
CA ASP A 2 27.34 -1.80 -9.47
C ASP A 2 26.02 -2.55 -9.62
N PHE A 3 24.91 -1.81 -9.55
CA PHE A 3 23.54 -2.35 -9.56
C PHE A 3 23.01 -2.57 -10.99
N SER A 4 23.79 -2.26 -12.03
CA SER A 4 23.37 -2.44 -13.43
C SER A 4 23.19 -3.91 -13.85
N LYS A 5 23.69 -4.86 -13.05
CA LYS A 5 23.57 -6.31 -13.27
C LYS A 5 22.43 -6.99 -12.50
N LEU A 6 21.63 -6.23 -11.75
CA LEU A 6 20.46 -6.75 -11.01
C LEU A 6 19.17 -6.73 -11.85
N THR A 7 19.29 -6.80 -13.17
CA THR A 7 18.16 -6.75 -14.11
C THR A 7 17.27 -8.00 -14.06
N TYR A 8 17.70 -9.10 -13.43
CA TYR A 8 16.91 -10.33 -13.29
C TYR A 8 15.94 -10.33 -12.08
N CYS A 9 16.06 -9.40 -11.12
CA CYS A 9 15.14 -9.27 -9.98
C CYS A 9 14.05 -8.18 -10.20
N SER A 10 13.86 -7.73 -11.44
CA SER A 10 13.08 -6.54 -11.79
C SER A 10 11.57 -6.77 -11.98
N SER A 11 10.97 -7.75 -11.29
CA SER A 11 9.51 -7.95 -11.32
C SER A 11 8.72 -6.79 -10.70
N TRP A 12 9.42 -5.88 -10.03
CA TRP A 12 8.89 -4.68 -9.38
C TRP A 12 8.62 -3.57 -10.38
N LYS A 13 7.36 -3.13 -10.43
CA LYS A 13 6.89 -2.01 -11.22
C LYS A 13 6.30 -0.95 -10.31
N GLN A 14 6.67 0.31 -10.53
CA GLN A 14 5.93 1.42 -9.94
C GLN A 14 4.57 1.51 -10.60
N LEU A 15 3.52 1.64 -9.80
CA LEU A 15 2.18 1.85 -10.29
C LEU A 15 1.95 3.35 -10.51
N ASP A 16 1.51 3.74 -11.71
CA ASP A 16 1.01 5.09 -11.93
C ASP A 16 -0.35 5.20 -11.23
N LEU A 17 -0.47 6.15 -10.30
CA LEU A 17 -1.65 6.29 -9.46
C LEU A 17 -2.78 7.03 -10.18
N ASP A 18 -2.46 7.81 -11.21
CA ASP A 18 -3.43 8.63 -11.92
C ASP A 18 -3.96 7.96 -13.19
N ASP A 19 -3.50 6.74 -13.49
CA ASP A 19 -4.06 5.88 -14.55
C ASP A 19 -5.12 4.90 -13.99
N SER A 20 -5.68 4.07 -14.87
CA SER A 20 -6.68 3.04 -14.52
C SER A 20 -6.23 1.63 -14.94
N THR A 21 -4.93 1.35 -14.99
CA THR A 21 -4.40 0.06 -15.51
C THR A 21 -4.80 -1.16 -14.69
N MET A 22 -5.11 -0.98 -13.41
CA MET A 22 -5.52 -2.07 -12.50
C MET A 22 -7.04 -2.15 -12.32
N VAL A 23 -7.79 -1.18 -12.84
CA VAL A 23 -9.22 -1.02 -12.61
C VAL A 23 -9.96 -0.66 -13.90
N LYS A 24 -11.27 -0.39 -13.81
CA LYS A 24 -12.05 0.12 -14.92
C LYS A 24 -12.40 1.57 -14.65
N GLU A 25 -12.25 2.41 -15.66
CA GLU A 25 -12.75 3.78 -15.60
C GLU A 25 -14.24 3.81 -15.19
N PRO A 26 -14.65 4.78 -14.36
CA PRO A 26 -13.90 6.01 -14.01
C PRO A 26 -12.94 5.87 -12.82
N GLU A 27 -12.81 4.69 -12.21
CA GLU A 27 -11.92 4.49 -11.06
C GLU A 27 -10.45 4.63 -11.47
N THR A 28 -9.67 5.26 -10.60
CA THR A 28 -8.21 5.39 -10.73
C THR A 28 -7.48 4.36 -9.87
N ASN A 29 -6.25 4.05 -10.25
CA ASN A 29 -5.36 3.23 -9.43
C ASN A 29 -5.18 3.81 -8.02
N ARG A 30 -5.23 5.13 -7.86
CA ARG A 30 -5.19 5.78 -6.54
C ARG A 30 -6.33 5.34 -5.63
N GLU A 31 -7.56 5.31 -6.14
CA GLU A 31 -8.75 4.89 -5.39
C GLU A 31 -8.71 3.40 -5.05
N PHE A 32 -8.27 2.59 -6.01
CA PHE A 32 -8.06 1.16 -5.81
C PHE A 32 -7.01 0.88 -4.72
N ILE A 33 -5.85 1.54 -4.78
CA ILE A 33 -4.79 1.40 -3.78
C ILE A 33 -5.22 1.96 -2.43
N ALA A 34 -6.02 3.03 -2.38
CA ALA A 34 -6.59 3.55 -1.15
C ALA A 34 -7.52 2.53 -0.47
N THR A 35 -8.32 1.80 -1.26
CA THR A 35 -9.16 0.70 -0.76
C THR A 35 -8.31 -0.40 -0.11
N LEU A 36 -7.22 -0.82 -0.77
CA LEU A 36 -6.29 -1.82 -0.20
C LEU A 36 -5.56 -1.31 1.05
N ALA A 37 -5.15 -0.05 1.07
CA ALA A 37 -4.51 0.58 2.23
C ALA A 37 -5.47 0.66 3.42
N ASN A 38 -6.73 1.06 3.19
CA ASN A 38 -7.77 1.10 4.21
C ASN A 38 -8.07 -0.29 4.79
N LEU A 39 -8.12 -1.32 3.94
CA LEU A 39 -8.29 -2.70 4.42
C LEU A 39 -7.13 -3.11 5.33
N ALA A 40 -5.90 -2.79 4.92
CA ALA A 40 -4.70 -3.09 5.69
C ALA A 40 -4.67 -2.33 7.03
N LEU A 41 -5.06 -1.05 7.01
CA LEU A 41 -5.14 -0.20 8.21
C LEU A 41 -6.27 -0.65 9.15
N THR A 42 -7.42 -1.06 8.61
CA THR A 42 -8.52 -1.63 9.41
C THR A 42 -8.07 -2.88 10.18
N LYS A 43 -7.32 -3.77 9.51
CA LYS A 43 -6.74 -4.96 10.17
C LYS A 43 -5.75 -4.55 11.26
N HIS A 44 -4.85 -3.60 11.00
CA HIS A 44 -3.91 -3.07 11.98
C HIS A 44 -4.64 -2.49 13.20
N ASN A 45 -5.64 -1.64 12.98
CA ASN A 45 -6.43 -1.00 14.04
C ASN A 45 -7.13 -2.04 14.92
N ALA A 46 -7.69 -3.09 14.33
CA ALA A 46 -8.32 -4.18 15.08
C ALA A 46 -7.31 -4.97 15.93
N GLU A 47 -6.10 -5.21 15.41
CA GLU A 47 -5.05 -5.96 16.09
C GLU A 47 -4.41 -5.17 17.25
N TYR A 48 -4.18 -3.86 17.05
CA TYR A 48 -3.48 -2.99 18.00
C TYR A 48 -4.40 -2.08 18.82
N GLN A 49 -5.72 -2.21 18.64
CA GLN A 49 -6.74 -1.40 19.32
C GLN A 49 -6.53 0.12 19.14
N THR A 50 -6.18 0.52 17.91
CA THR A 50 -6.01 1.93 17.53
C THR A 50 -7.17 2.41 16.66
N SER A 51 -7.25 3.73 16.44
CA SER A 51 -8.27 4.38 15.61
C SER A 51 -7.63 5.25 14.52
N LEU A 52 -6.60 4.71 13.87
CA LEU A 52 -5.84 5.42 12.86
C LEU A 52 -6.65 5.60 11.57
N GLU A 53 -6.49 6.76 10.93
CA GLU A 53 -7.19 7.11 9.70
C GLU A 53 -6.23 7.17 8.51
N LEU A 54 -6.69 6.73 7.33
CA LEU A 54 -5.91 6.86 6.11
C LEU A 54 -5.84 8.34 5.70
N GLY A 55 -4.61 8.85 5.58
CA GLY A 55 -4.33 10.14 4.96
C GLY A 55 -4.18 9.97 3.44
N LYS A 56 -2.97 10.24 2.93
CA LYS A 56 -2.67 10.24 1.50
C LYS A 56 -1.90 8.99 1.04
N ILE A 57 -2.22 8.50 -0.15
CA ILE A 57 -1.36 7.53 -0.86
C ILE A 57 -0.13 8.24 -1.42
N LEU A 58 1.06 7.83 -0.96
CA LEU A 58 2.34 8.41 -1.37
C LEU A 58 2.87 7.75 -2.64
N ARG A 59 2.84 6.41 -2.69
CA ARG A 59 3.27 5.59 -3.83
C ARG A 59 2.81 4.15 -3.67
N ALA A 60 2.66 3.46 -4.78
CA ALA A 60 2.52 2.00 -4.82
C ALA A 60 3.52 1.41 -5.81
N ASN A 61 4.09 0.28 -5.43
CA ASN A 61 4.81 -0.60 -6.35
C ASN A 61 4.16 -1.97 -6.30
N PHE A 62 4.28 -2.75 -7.36
CA PHE A 62 3.79 -4.11 -7.36
C PHE A 62 4.75 -5.05 -8.08
N TYR A 63 4.66 -6.33 -7.75
CA TYR A 63 5.19 -7.39 -8.58
C TYR A 63 4.12 -8.46 -8.76
N LEU A 64 4.27 -9.30 -9.78
CA LEU A 64 3.36 -10.40 -10.05
C LEU A 64 3.88 -11.69 -9.42
N ALA A 65 3.01 -12.37 -8.67
CA ALA A 65 3.20 -13.73 -8.16
C ALA A 65 1.92 -14.53 -8.48
N ALA A 66 1.33 -15.22 -7.50
CA ALA A 66 -0.02 -15.78 -7.59
C ALA A 66 -1.10 -14.67 -7.54
N GLY A 67 -0.95 -13.61 -8.33
CA GLY A 67 -1.68 -12.34 -8.22
C GLY A 67 -0.74 -11.14 -7.98
N PRO A 68 -1.19 -9.91 -8.26
CA PRO A 68 -0.42 -8.70 -7.93
C PRO A 68 -0.23 -8.56 -6.42
N VAL A 69 1.02 -8.38 -6.01
CA VAL A 69 1.40 -8.04 -4.64
C VAL A 69 1.81 -6.58 -4.60
N PHE A 70 1.04 -5.76 -3.88
CA PHE A 70 1.24 -4.34 -3.76
C PHE A 70 2.02 -3.99 -2.50
N HIS A 71 3.04 -3.16 -2.68
CA HIS A 71 3.76 -2.48 -1.63
C HIS A 71 3.34 -1.02 -1.63
N ILE A 72 2.49 -0.68 -0.65
CA ILE A 72 1.82 0.60 -0.57
C ILE A 72 2.53 1.44 0.49
N SER A 73 2.92 2.66 0.15
CA SER A 73 3.33 3.68 1.12
C SER A 73 2.25 4.74 1.20
N PHE A 74 1.81 5.05 2.41
CA PHE A 74 0.74 6.00 2.66
C PHE A 74 0.97 6.74 3.96
N GLU A 75 0.28 7.85 4.12
CA GLU A 75 0.22 8.63 5.34
C GLU A 75 -0.97 8.14 6.19
N VAL A 76 -0.76 8.15 7.49
CA VAL A 76 -1.77 7.83 8.49
C VAL A 76 -1.90 9.01 9.44
N ASN A 77 -3.12 9.35 9.79
CA ASN A 77 -3.41 10.35 10.81
C ASN A 77 -3.84 9.62 12.09
N ASP A 78 -3.28 10.03 13.23
CA ASP A 78 -3.77 9.62 14.54
C ASP A 78 -4.64 10.73 15.14
N PRO A 79 -5.96 10.52 15.26
CA PRO A 79 -6.86 11.50 15.89
C PRO A 79 -6.50 11.82 17.35
N SER A 80 -5.74 10.94 18.00
CA SER A 80 -5.35 11.06 19.40
C SER A 80 -4.07 11.89 19.62
N ASP A 81 -3.28 12.12 18.56
CA ASP A 81 -1.95 12.73 18.63
C ASP A 81 -1.85 13.99 17.75
N ASP A 82 -2.74 14.96 18.01
CA ASP A 82 -2.84 16.26 17.31
C ASP A 82 -2.81 16.15 15.77
N ASN A 83 -3.37 15.05 15.24
CA ASN A 83 -3.41 14.72 13.82
C ASN A 83 -2.03 14.63 13.16
N GLN A 84 -1.00 14.23 13.92
CA GLN A 84 0.34 14.00 13.39
C GLN A 84 0.29 12.95 12.27
N THR A 85 0.89 13.28 11.14
CA THR A 85 0.93 12.39 9.99
C THR A 85 2.13 11.45 10.07
N ILE A 86 1.86 10.15 10.19
CA ILE A 86 2.87 9.11 10.31
C ILE A 86 2.94 8.32 8.99
N PRO A 87 4.13 8.16 8.36
CA PRO A 87 4.26 7.37 7.16
C PRO A 87 4.17 5.87 7.48
N TYR A 88 3.26 5.17 6.83
CA TYR A 88 3.07 3.73 6.93
C TYR A 88 3.49 2.99 5.66
N ARG A 89 3.66 1.68 5.80
CA ARG A 89 3.79 0.74 4.70
C ARG A 89 2.87 -0.45 4.90
N ALA A 90 2.21 -0.87 3.82
CA ALA A 90 1.46 -2.11 3.77
C ALA A 90 1.91 -2.99 2.62
N VAL A 91 1.77 -4.30 2.81
CA VAL A 91 1.94 -5.32 1.77
C VAL A 91 0.64 -6.09 1.63
N VAL A 92 0.05 -6.04 0.44
CA VAL A 92 -1.27 -6.61 0.15
C VAL A 92 -1.20 -7.43 -1.13
N ARG A 93 -1.56 -8.71 -1.07
CA ARG A 93 -1.82 -9.51 -2.28
C ARG A 93 -3.29 -9.35 -2.65
N TYR A 94 -3.54 -9.01 -3.91
CA TYR A 94 -4.89 -8.88 -4.44
C TYR A 94 -5.18 -9.98 -5.45
N LEU A 95 -6.21 -10.78 -5.17
CA LEU A 95 -6.95 -11.56 -6.14
C LEU A 95 -8.42 -11.17 -6.02
N PRO A 96 -9.18 -11.05 -7.12
CA PRO A 96 -10.62 -10.83 -7.03
C PRO A 96 -11.28 -11.90 -6.15
N GLY A 97 -11.88 -11.48 -5.04
CA GLY A 97 -12.51 -12.37 -4.04
C GLY A 97 -11.58 -12.93 -2.96
N ASP A 98 -10.26 -12.71 -3.05
CA ASP A 98 -9.27 -13.13 -2.05
C ASP A 98 -8.19 -12.04 -1.89
N ILE A 99 -8.35 -11.19 -0.87
CA ILE A 99 -7.40 -10.13 -0.55
C ILE A 99 -6.66 -10.51 0.72
N GLU A 100 -5.34 -10.66 0.63
CA GLU A 100 -4.49 -10.99 1.77
C GLU A 100 -3.67 -9.77 2.18
N VAL A 101 -3.89 -9.28 3.40
CA VAL A 101 -3.02 -8.30 4.05
C VAL A 101 -1.89 -9.02 4.77
N ALA A 102 -0.69 -8.98 4.19
CA ALA A 102 0.51 -9.59 4.75
C ALA A 102 1.12 -8.74 5.87
N SER A 103 1.13 -7.41 5.73
CA SER A 103 1.61 -6.50 6.77
C SER A 103 1.06 -5.08 6.62
N CYS A 104 1.02 -4.34 7.73
CA CYS A 104 0.70 -2.91 7.79
C CYS A 104 1.32 -2.30 9.05
N PHE A 105 2.36 -1.49 8.90
CA PHE A 105 3.13 -0.93 10.03
C PHE A 105 3.69 0.46 9.71
N PRO A 106 4.02 1.28 10.73
CA PRO A 106 4.82 2.48 10.56
C PRO A 106 6.08 2.18 9.75
N ARG A 107 6.47 3.09 8.87
CA ARG A 107 7.75 3.01 8.19
C ARG A 107 8.86 3.09 9.26
N PRO A 108 9.87 2.19 9.25
CA PRO A 108 10.98 2.29 10.18
C PRO A 108 11.64 3.68 10.07
N THR A 109 11.90 4.30 11.22
CA THR A 109 12.82 5.43 11.31
C THR A 109 14.24 4.90 11.06
N SER A 110 14.99 5.59 10.20
CA SER A 110 16.38 5.22 9.87
C SER A 110 17.35 5.68 10.95
#